data_AF-A0A847IRH7-F1
#
_entry.id   AF-A0A847IRH7-F1
#
_cell.length_a   1.000
_cell.length_b   1.000
_cell.length_c   1.000
_cell.angle_alpha   90.00
_cell.angle_beta   90.00
_cell.angle_gamma   90.00
#
_symmetry.space_group_name_H-M   'P 1'
#
loop_
_entity.id
_entity.type
_entity.pdbx_description
1 polymer ?
#
loop_
_entity_poly.entity_id
_entity_poly.type
_entity_poly.pdbx_seq_one_letter_code
_entity_poly.pdbx_strand_id
1 'polypeptide(L)' 'MEEDYLICYCNEVHKSTIVNAIKEKGLKTVEEVGHETGAGQVCGHCRPDIQKLLDELNTE' A
#
# COMPACT_ATOMS: atom_id res chain seq x y z
N MET A 1 9.37 -8.96 -14.14
CA MET A 1 8.71 -7.65 -14.15
C MET A 1 7.64 -7.75 -13.08
N GLU A 2 7.75 -6.99 -11.99
CA GLU A 2 6.62 -6.91 -11.05
C GLU A 2 5.47 -6.24 -11.79
N GLU A 3 4.28 -6.86 -11.77
CA GLU A 3 3.08 -6.23 -12.28
C GLU A 3 2.76 -5.01 -11.42
N ASP A 4 2.81 -3.83 -12.03
CA ASP A 4 2.33 -2.60 -11.42
C ASP A 4 0.89 -2.38 -11.84
N TYR A 5 -0.01 -2.38 -10.88
CA TYR A 5 -1.45 -2.24 -11.09
C TYR A 5 -2.06 -1.35 -10.02
N LEU A 6 -3.25 -0.84 -10.31
CA LEU A 6 -3.97 0.04 -9.40
C LEU A 6 -4.44 -0.75 -8.18
N ILE A 7 -4.02 -0.34 -6.98
CA ILE A 7 -4.51 -0.88 -5.71
C ILE A 7 -5.66 0.00 -5.21
N CYS A 8 -5.50 1.33 -5.23
CA CYS A 8 -6.52 2.27 -4.77
C CYS A 8 -7.15 3.03 -5.93
N TYR A 9 -8.42 2.73 -6.23
CA TYR A 9 -9.18 3.42 -7.27
C TYR A 9 -9.65 4.83 -6.88
N CYS A 10 -9.79 5.13 -5.59
CA CYS A 10 -10.25 6.45 -5.15
C CYS A 10 -9.18 7.54 -5.31
N ASN A 11 -7.93 7.19 -5.07
CA ASN A 11 -6.79 8.11 -5.10
C ASN A 11 -5.75 7.70 -6.16
N GLU A 12 -6.13 6.80 -7.07
CA GLU A 12 -5.31 6.33 -8.21
C GLU A 12 -3.90 5.84 -7.81
N VAL A 13 -3.81 5.13 -6.68
CA VAL A 13 -2.54 4.65 -6.12
C VAL A 13 -2.20 3.25 -6.64
N HIS A 14 -0.99 3.10 -7.17
CA HIS A 14 -0.46 1.87 -7.74
C HIS A 14 0.31 1.02 -6.71
N LYS A 15 0.44 -0.29 -6.98
CA LYS A 15 1.21 -1.22 -6.14
C LYS A 15 2.64 -0.73 -5.92
N SER A 16 3.32 -0.27 -6.97
CA SER A 16 4.69 0.24 -6.88
C SER A 16 4.84 1.37 -5.86
N THR A 17 3.88 2.30 -5.82
CA THR A 17 3.87 3.42 -4.88
C THR A 17 3.78 2.93 -3.43
N ILE A 18 2.89 1.98 -3.16
CA ILE A 18 2.71 1.41 -1.82
C ILE A 18 3.95 0.61 -1.40
N VAL A 19 4.46 -0.27 -2.27
CA VAL A 19 5.64 -1.10 -1.98
C VAL A 19 6.88 -0.22 -1.72
N ASN A 20 7.09 0.81 -2.52
CA ASN A 20 8.21 1.74 -2.34
C ASN A 20 8.07 2.49 -1.00
N ALA A 21 6.89 3.01 -0.69
CA ALA A 21 6.64 3.69 0.59
C ALA A 21 6.92 2.76 1.80
N ILE A 22 6.45 1.51 1.75
CA ILE A 22 6.70 0.52 2.81
C ILE A 22 8.20 0.27 2.97
N LYS A 23 8.94 0.03 1.88
CA LYS A 23 10.38 -0.30 1.92
C LYS A 23 11.24 0.89 2.32
N GLU A 24 10.99 2.07 1.76
CA GLU A 24 11.82 3.26 1.98
C GLU A 24 11.62 3.87 3.37
N LYS A 25 10.39 3.79 3.89
CA LYS A 25 10.03 4.41 5.17
C LYS A 25 9.82 3.39 6.31
N GLY A 26 9.90 2.10 6.02
CA GLY A 26 9.74 1.04 7.00
C GLY A 26 8.34 0.97 7.60
N LEU A 27 7.30 1.29 6.82
CA LEU A 27 5.91 1.36 7.29
C LEU A 27 5.43 -0.04 7.71
N LYS A 28 4.68 -0.11 8.82
CA LYS A 28 4.23 -1.38 9.43
C LYS A 28 2.72 -1.53 9.49
N THR A 29 1.96 -0.47 9.26
CA THR A 29 0.50 -0.47 9.36
C THR A 29 -0.18 0.10 8.11
N VAL A 30 -1.42 -0.33 7.85
CA VAL A 30 -2.23 0.18 6.74
C VAL A 30 -2.49 1.67 6.88
N GLU A 31 -2.66 2.15 8.12
CA GLU A 31 -2.82 3.56 8.45
C GLU A 31 -1.59 4.38 8.04
N GLU A 32 -0.38 3.93 8.37
CA GLU A 32 0.87 4.58 7.96
C GLU A 32 1.02 4.62 6.44
N VAL A 33 0.75 3.50 5.76
CA VAL A 33 0.75 3.44 4.29
C VAL A 33 -0.24 4.43 3.71
N GLY A 34 -1.44 4.51 4.29
CA GLY A 34 -2.47 5.41 3.80
C GLY A 34 -2.17 6.89 4.07
N HIS A 35 -1.52 7.21 5.17
CA HIS A 35 -1.03 8.58 5.42
C HIS A 35 0.07 8.99 4.44
N GLU A 36 0.93 8.04 4.06
CA GLU A 36 2.05 8.31 3.15
C GLU A 36 1.62 8.37 1.68
N THR A 37 0.77 7.45 1.25
CA THR A 37 0.42 7.25 -0.17
C THR A 37 -0.96 7.74 -0.54
N GLY A 38 -1.80 8.06 0.44
CA GLY A 38 -3.23 8.33 0.24
C GLY A 38 -4.10 7.08 0.05
N ALA A 39 -3.52 5.88 -0.09
CA ALA A 39 -4.30 4.65 -0.30
C ALA A 39 -5.13 4.28 0.96
N GLY A 40 -6.33 3.73 0.77
CA GLY A 40 -7.15 3.22 1.88
C GLY A 40 -7.81 4.29 2.78
N GLN A 41 -7.73 5.57 2.42
CA GLN A 41 -8.27 6.69 3.20
C GLN A 41 -9.72 7.10 2.84
N VAL A 42 -10.24 6.66 1.68
CA VAL A 42 -11.55 7.10 1.16
C VAL A 42 -12.64 6.03 1.38
N CYS A 43 -12.69 4.98 0.55
CA CYS A 43 -13.70 3.92 0.67
C CYS A 43 -13.23 2.70 1.48
N GLY A 44 -11.91 2.57 1.70
CA GLY A 44 -11.32 1.46 2.44
C GLY A 44 -11.24 0.10 1.72
N HIS A 45 -11.78 -0.04 0.50
CA HIS A 45 -11.80 -1.33 -0.21
C HIS A 45 -10.42 -1.93 -0.47
N CYS A 46 -9.41 -1.10 -0.68
CA CYS A 46 -8.04 -1.54 -0.94
C CYS A 46 -7.22 -1.84 0.34
N ARG A 47 -7.80 -1.64 1.54
CA ARG A 47 -7.08 -1.89 2.81
C ARG A 47 -6.62 -3.36 2.97
N PRO A 48 -7.42 -4.39 2.63
CA PRO A 48 -6.95 -5.77 2.67
C PRO A 48 -5.75 -6.03 1.75
N ASP A 49 -5.74 -5.43 0.55
CA ASP A 49 -4.62 -5.56 -0.39
C ASP A 49 -3.36 -4.88 0.15
N ILE A 50 -3.50 -3.70 0.76
CA ILE A 50 -2.39 -3.01 1.44
C ILE A 50 -1.85 -3.85 2.60
N GLN A 51 -2.72 -4.45 3.43
CA GLN A 51 -2.29 -5.32 4.52
C GLN A 51 -1.50 -6.52 4.01
N LYS A 52 -1.95 -7.14 2.91
CA LYS A 52 -1.24 -8.26 2.28
C LYS A 52 0.17 -7.85 1.84
N LEU A 53 0.33 -6.67 1.23
CA LEU A 53 1.66 -6.15 0.86
C LEU A 53 2.54 -5.91 2.09
N LEU A 54 1.97 -5.38 3.18
CA LEU A 54 2.70 -5.20 4.44
C LEU A 54 3.17 -6.53 5.01
N ASP A 55 2.31 -7.55 5.03
CA ASP A 55 2.65 -8.88 5.53
C ASP A 55 3.75 -9.52 4.67
N GLU A 56 3.62 -9.47 3.33
CA GLU A 56 4.63 -9.99 2.41
C GLU A 56 6.00 -9.31 2.57
N LEU A 57 6.03 -8.01 2.85
CA LEU A 57 7.26 -7.22 2.95
C LEU A 57 7.89 -7.19 4.35
N ASN A 58 7.12 -7.48 5.41
CA ASN A 58 7.59 -7.43 6.79
C ASN A 58 7.87 -8.80 7.42
N THR A 59 7.74 -9.89 6.64
CA THR A 59 8.00 -11.27 7.11
C THR A 59 9.46 -11.72 6.90
N GLU A 60 10.42 -10.79 6.75
CA GLU A 60 11.87 -11.09 6.75
C GLU A 60 12.58 -10.66 8.04
#